data_AF-A0A962AUE8-F1
#
_entry.id   AF-A0A962AUE8-F1
#
_cell.length_a   1.000
_cell.length_b   1.000
_cell.length_c   1.000
_cell.angle_alpha   90.00
_cell.angle_beta   90.00
_cell.angle_gamma   90.00
#
_symmetry.space_group_name_H-M   'P 1'
#
loop_
_entity.id
_entity.type
_entity.pdbx_description
1 polymer ?
#
loop_
_entity_poly.entity_id
_entity_poly.type
_entity_poly.pdbx_seq_one_letter_code
_entity_poly.pdbx_strand_id
1 'polypeptide(L)'
;GVYQLMANQDTAGVGMKNFSKTYRALGDYEVRKLYVEKESLAERGLTADDLMPIVYEDEDDDYAEKPSLIFVDRSEMAALLAGQDVILSF
;
A
#
# COMPACT_ATOMS: atom_id res chain seq x y z
N GLY A 1 -6.79 -4.97 4.00
CA GLY A 1 -5.99 -4.51 5.15
C GLY A 1 -4.52 -4.81 4.95
N VAL A 2 -3.64 -4.53 5.93
CA VAL A 2 -2.17 -4.50 5.74
C VAL A 2 -1.54 -5.75 5.10
N TYR A 3 -2.09 -6.94 5.36
CA TYR A 3 -1.60 -8.19 4.74
C TYR A 3 -1.72 -8.25 3.21
N GLN A 4 -2.58 -7.42 2.61
CA GLN A 4 -2.68 -7.34 1.14
C GLN A 4 -1.36 -6.90 0.50
N LEU A 5 -0.54 -6.13 1.24
CA LEU A 5 0.72 -5.56 0.77
C LEU A 5 1.94 -6.40 1.14
N MET A 6 1.79 -7.61 1.70
CA MET A 6 2.94 -8.46 2.04
C MET A 6 3.81 -8.76 0.81
N ALA A 7 5.12 -8.67 0.97
CA ALA A 7 6.07 -9.09 -0.03
C ALA A 7 6.06 -10.63 -0.22
N ASN A 8 6.59 -11.08 -1.37
CA ASN A 8 6.90 -12.49 -1.63
C ASN A 8 5.74 -13.49 -1.45
N GLN A 9 4.51 -13.07 -1.71
CA GLN A 9 3.35 -13.97 -1.69
C GLN A 9 3.53 -15.08 -2.74
N ASP A 10 3.35 -16.35 -2.34
CA ASP A 10 3.31 -17.51 -3.24
C ASP A 10 1.96 -18.21 -3.11
N THR A 11 1.24 -18.31 -4.22
CA THR A 11 -0.10 -18.88 -4.30
C THR A 11 -0.13 -20.24 -5.02
N ALA A 12 1.02 -20.78 -5.43
CA ALA A 12 1.10 -22.05 -6.15
C ALA A 12 0.44 -23.20 -5.36
N GLY A 13 0.66 -23.24 -4.04
CA GLY A 13 0.10 -24.26 -3.16
C GLY A 13 -1.43 -24.25 -3.03
N VAL A 14 -2.09 -23.15 -3.41
CA VAL A 14 -3.56 -23.03 -3.34
C VAL A 14 -4.22 -22.99 -4.72
N GLY A 15 -3.45 -23.14 -5.80
CA GLY A 15 -3.98 -23.19 -7.18
C GLY A 15 -4.64 -21.89 -7.65
N MET A 16 -4.41 -20.77 -6.97
CA MET A 16 -4.98 -19.46 -7.34
C MET A 16 -3.94 -18.60 -8.05
N LYS A 17 -4.41 -17.72 -8.96
CA LYS A 17 -3.54 -16.71 -9.57
C LYS A 17 -3.06 -15.73 -8.51
N ASN A 18 -1.75 -15.46 -8.50
CA ASN A 18 -1.16 -14.45 -7.64
C ASN A 18 -1.42 -13.04 -8.20
N PHE A 19 -2.21 -12.24 -7.47
CA PHE A 19 -2.54 -10.86 -7.86
C PHE A 19 -1.69 -9.80 -7.15
N SER A 20 -0.80 -10.18 -6.23
CA SER A 20 0.00 -9.23 -5.45
C SER A 20 0.82 -8.26 -6.33
N LYS A 21 1.27 -8.72 -7.50
CA LYS A 21 2.00 -7.89 -8.48
C LYS A 21 1.18 -6.69 -8.99
N THR A 22 -0.16 -6.78 -8.99
CA THR A 22 -1.02 -5.68 -9.44
C THR A 22 -0.89 -4.45 -8.56
N TYR A 23 -0.59 -4.60 -7.26
CA TYR A 23 -0.34 -3.45 -6.38
C TYR A 23 0.89 -2.63 -6.80
N ARG A 24 1.91 -3.25 -7.41
CA ARG A 24 3.11 -2.53 -7.87
C ARG A 24 2.85 -1.69 -9.12
N ALA A 25 1.87 -2.09 -9.92
CA ALA A 25 1.49 -1.35 -11.13
C ALA A 25 0.61 -0.12 -10.83
N LEU A 26 0.18 0.09 -9.57
CA LEU A 26 -0.71 1.19 -9.20
C LEU A 26 -0.11 2.58 -9.52
N GLY A 27 1.22 2.71 -9.49
CA GLY A 27 1.91 3.94 -9.90
C GLY A 27 1.59 4.33 -11.35
N ASP A 28 1.51 3.35 -12.26
CA ASP A 28 1.18 3.54 -13.68
C ASP A 28 -0.26 4.06 -13.89
N TYR A 29 -1.12 3.93 -12.89
CA TYR A 29 -2.52 4.39 -12.89
C TYR A 29 -2.70 5.65 -12.05
N GLU A 30 -1.62 6.42 -11.82
CA GLU A 30 -1.60 7.67 -11.05
C GLU A 30 -2.00 7.51 -9.57
N VAL A 31 -2.01 6.29 -9.03
CA VAL A 31 -2.28 6.04 -7.61
C VAL A 31 -0.99 6.23 -6.81
N ARG A 32 -0.72 7.48 -6.43
CA ARG A 32 0.55 7.90 -5.78
C ARG A 32 0.59 7.73 -4.26
N LYS A 33 -0.56 7.68 -3.58
CA LYS A 33 -0.65 7.71 -2.11
C LYS A 33 -1.31 6.44 -1.57
N LEU A 34 -0.53 5.58 -0.94
CA LEU A 34 -1.00 4.36 -0.28
C LEU A 34 -0.72 4.46 1.22
N TYR A 35 -1.76 4.68 2.01
CA TYR A 35 -1.63 4.87 3.45
C TYR A 35 -1.65 3.53 4.21
N VAL A 36 -0.70 3.35 5.13
CA VAL A 36 -0.56 2.14 5.96
C VAL A 36 -0.52 2.56 7.44
N GLU A 37 -1.45 2.03 8.25
CA GLU A 37 -1.47 2.29 9.70
C GLU A 37 -0.35 1.50 10.41
N LYS A 38 0.49 2.21 11.17
CA LYS A 38 1.64 1.65 11.90
C LYS A 38 1.20 0.67 12.99
N GLU A 39 0.15 0.99 13.74
CA GLU A 39 -0.38 0.17 14.82
C GLU A 39 -0.91 -1.15 14.28
N SER A 40 -1.59 -1.15 13.12
CA SER A 40 -2.03 -2.38 12.46
C SER A 40 -0.87 -3.32 12.11
N LEU A 41 0.29 -2.79 11.70
CA LEU A 41 1.48 -3.60 11.48
C LEU A 41 2.02 -4.16 12.80
N ALA A 42 2.20 -3.30 13.81
CA ALA A 42 2.76 -3.67 15.11
C ALA A 42 1.92 -4.73 15.83
N GLU A 43 0.59 -4.60 15.83
CA GLU A 43 -0.36 -5.58 16.41
C GLU A 43 -0.24 -6.97 15.76
N ARG A 44 0.31 -7.04 14.53
CA ARG A 44 0.52 -8.28 13.76
C ARG A 44 1.97 -8.75 13.78
N GLY A 45 2.86 -8.06 14.49
CA GLY A 45 4.30 -8.34 14.52
C GLY A 45 5.00 -8.05 13.18
N LEU A 46 4.46 -7.15 12.38
CA LEU A 46 5.00 -6.76 11.08
C LEU A 46 5.73 -5.41 11.16
N THR A 47 6.60 -5.21 10.19
CA THR A 47 7.35 -3.98 9.94
C THR A 47 7.16 -3.51 8.49
N ALA A 48 7.68 -2.33 8.16
CA ALA A 48 7.64 -1.82 6.79
C ALA A 48 8.40 -2.72 5.81
N ASP A 49 9.46 -3.40 6.27
CA ASP A 49 10.31 -4.27 5.45
C ASP A 49 9.60 -5.56 5.01
N ASP A 50 8.51 -5.94 5.69
CA ASP A 50 7.67 -7.07 5.31
C ASP A 50 6.75 -6.76 4.11
N LEU A 51 6.60 -5.48 3.77
CA LEU A 51 5.70 -5.02 2.70
C LEU A 51 6.43 -4.95 1.36
N MET A 52 5.68 -5.14 0.26
CA MET A 52 6.22 -4.94 -1.08
C MET A 52 6.54 -3.47 -1.32
N PRO A 53 7.69 -3.13 -1.96
CA PRO A 53 7.94 -1.76 -2.38
C PRO A 53 7.00 -1.42 -3.53
N ILE A 54 6.24 -0.34 -3.34
CA ILE A 54 5.36 0.25 -4.33
C ILE A 54 5.87 1.65 -4.59
N VAL A 55 6.10 1.97 -5.86
CA VAL A 55 6.67 3.23 -6.33
C VAL A 55 5.79 3.78 -7.43
N TYR A 56 5.90 5.09 -7.67
CA TYR A 56 5.35 5.77 -8.82
C TYR A 56 6.43 6.65 -9.45
N GLU A 57 6.34 6.89 -10.75
CA GLU A 57 7.20 7.85 -11.46
C GLU A 57 6.54 9.23 -11.41
N ASP A 58 7.29 10.23 -10.95
CA ASP A 58 6.79 11.60 -10.86
C ASP A 58 7.14 12.39 -12.13
N GLU A 59 6.15 12.54 -13.03
CA GLU A 59 6.33 13.25 -14.30
C GLU A 59 6.75 14.72 -14.12
N ASP A 60 6.40 15.32 -12.98
CA ASP A 60 6.76 16.70 -12.63
C ASP A 60 8.21 16.83 -12.13
N ASP A 61 8.89 15.70 -11.85
CA ASP A 61 10.23 15.62 -11.28
C ASP A 61 11.11 14.64 -12.09
N ASP A 62 11.19 14.86 -13.41
CA ASP A 62 12.01 14.10 -14.35
C ASP A 62 11.80 12.57 -14.27
N TYR A 63 10.55 12.15 -14.05
CA TYR A 63 10.15 10.74 -13.89
C TYR A 63 10.89 10.03 -12.74
N ALA A 64 11.26 10.76 -11.69
CA ALA A 64 11.89 10.16 -10.52
C ALA A 64 10.97 9.13 -9.85
N GLU A 65 11.50 7.93 -9.58
CA GLU A 65 10.80 6.91 -8.79
C GLU A 65 10.68 7.34 -7.32
N LYS A 66 9.44 7.42 -6.83
CA LYS A 66 9.11 7.81 -5.45
C LYS A 66 8.29 6.72 -4.76
N PRO A 67 8.52 6.44 -3.46
CA PRO A 67 7.73 5.47 -2.72
C PRO A 67 6.27 5.96 -2.59
N SER A 68 5.33 5.05 -2.84
CA SER A 68 3.89 5.35 -2.69
C SER A 68 3.38 5.08 -1.28
N LEU A 69 4.09 4.25 -0.50
CA LEU A 69 3.68 3.87 0.86
C LEU A 69 3.92 5.02 1.84
N ILE A 70 2.86 5.45 2.51
CA ILE A 70 2.88 6.50 3.53
C ILE A 70 2.43 5.88 4.85
N PHE A 71 3.34 5.78 5.80
CA PHE A 71 3.06 5.21 7.11
C PHE A 71 2.49 6.27 8.05
N VAL A 72 1.27 6.04 8.52
CA VAL A 72 0.54 6.96 9.37
C VAL A 72 0.18 6.29 10.69
N ASP A 73 0.03 7.07 11.75
CA ASP A 73 -0.57 6.60 12.99
C ASP A 73 -2.11 6.54 12.90
N ARG A 74 -2.75 5.98 13.92
CA ARG A 74 -4.21 5.85 13.97
C ARG A 74 -4.93 7.19 13.91
N SER A 75 -4.37 8.24 14.51
CA SER A 75 -4.99 9.57 14.54
C SER A 75 -4.91 10.26 13.18
N GLU A 76 -3.78 10.11 12.49
CA GLU A 76 -3.56 10.57 11.12
C GLU A 76 -4.47 9.84 10.14
N MET A 77 -4.60 8.52 10.27
CA MET A 77 -5.54 7.71 9.45
C MET A 77 -6.99 8.17 9.66
N ALA A 78 -7.40 8.40 10.91
CA ALA A 78 -8.74 8.89 11.22
C ALA A 78 -9.00 10.27 10.59
N ALA A 79 -8.03 11.18 10.65
CA ALA A 79 -8.14 12.50 10.02
C ALA A 79 -8.23 12.40 8.48
N LEU A 80 -7.43 11.53 7.86
CA LEU A 80 -7.46 11.28 6.42
C LEU A 80 -8.83 10.78 5.97
N LEU A 81 -9.39 9.78 6.67
CA LEU A 81 -10.70 9.23 6.38
C LEU A 81 -11.82 10.26 6.57
N ALA A 82 -11.76 11.05 7.64
CA ALA A 82 -12.74 12.11 7.89
C ALA A 82 -12.72 13.22 6.83
N GLY A 83 -11.59 13.41 6.14
CA GLY A 83 -11.45 14.36 5.05
C GLY A 83 -11.89 13.86 3.68
N GLN A 84 -12.32 12.59 3.54
CA GLN A 84 -12.79 12.06 2.25
C GLN A 84 -14.28 12.30 2.06
N ASP A 85 -14.68 12.75 0.87
CA ASP A 85 -16.10 12.89 0.52
C ASP A 85 -16.80 11.54 0.34
N VAL A 86 -16.07 10.53 -0.15
CA VAL A 86 -16.58 9.19 -0.46
C VAL A 86 -15.58 8.14 0.02
N ILE A 87 -16.07 7.14 0.74
CA ILE A 87 -15.30 5.98 1.18
C ILE A 87 -15.95 4.71 0.61
N LEU A 88 -15.14 3.88 -0.07
CA LEU A 88 -15.55 2.57 -0.55
C LEU A 88 -15.03 1.49 0.42
N SER A 89 -15.94 0.69 0.99
CA SER A 89 -15.62 -0.38 1.94
C SER A 89 -15.82 -1.76 1.32
N PHE A 90 -14.85 -2.66 1.54
CA PHE A 90 -14.81 -4.02 1.00
C PHE A 90 -14.34 -5.02 2.06
#